data_AF-A0A3Q9XVA3-F1
#
_entry.id   AF-A0A3Q9XVA3-F1
#
_cell.length_a   1.000
_cell.length_b   1.000
_cell.length_c   1.000
_cell.angle_alpha   90.00
_cell.angle_beta   90.00
_cell.angle_gamma   90.00
#
_symmetry.space_group_name_H-M   'P 1'
#
loop_
_entity.id
_entity.type
_entity.pdbx_description
1 polymer ?
#
loop_
_entity_poly.entity_id
_entity_poly.type
_entity_poly.pdbx_seq_one_letter_code
_entity_poly.pdbx_strand_id
1 'polypeptide(L)'
;MKKTILVQGIIALLCHTGSLMAHCQMPCGIYHDELVFNQIDQYIETMYKGITELNNSKFSTPFERNNFIRWVKLKDSASDEIANLITAYFLQQKIKPAEADTPKRLISAHKMLFELTAIKQNVNIKMIETFADEWENFKQMFHVINYECQIDLIKRRKRERDFQLKDQQKLNDKLPSAENPTSNEHHEHSSDDHEHTH
;
A
#
# COMPACT_ATOMS: atom_id res chain seq x y z
N MET A 1 -11.84 56.48 -0.31
CA MET A 1 -10.94 55.89 0.71
C MET A 1 -11.65 54.88 1.62
N LYS A 2 -12.78 55.21 2.28
CA LYS A 2 -13.51 54.22 3.12
C LYS A 2 -14.05 53.00 2.36
N LYS A 3 -14.57 53.20 1.13
CA LYS A 3 -15.09 52.12 0.27
C LYS A 3 -14.00 51.17 -0.23
N THR A 4 -12.81 51.68 -0.52
CA THR A 4 -11.66 50.87 -0.96
C THR A 4 -11.10 50.02 0.18
N ILE A 5 -11.10 50.53 1.42
CA ILE A 5 -10.70 49.75 2.61
C ILE A 5 -11.71 48.64 2.90
N LEU A 6 -13.01 48.91 2.76
CA LEU A 6 -14.07 47.90 2.92
C LEU A 6 -13.94 46.77 1.89
N VAL A 7 -13.66 47.10 0.64
CA VAL A 7 -13.45 46.11 -0.43
C VAL A 7 -12.19 45.26 -0.18
N GLN A 8 -11.10 45.89 0.27
CA GLN A 8 -9.86 45.16 0.62
C GLN A 8 -10.07 44.21 1.81
N GLY A 9 -10.87 44.60 2.81
CA GLY A 9 -11.22 43.73 3.94
C GLY A 9 -12.07 42.52 3.54
N ILE A 10 -13.02 42.69 2.60
CA ILE A 10 -13.86 41.60 2.08
C ILE A 10 -13.03 40.61 1.26
N ILE A 11 -12.09 41.09 0.44
CA ILE A 11 -11.19 40.24 -0.34
C ILE A 11 -10.27 39.42 0.57
N ALA A 12 -9.71 40.03 1.62
CA ALA A 12 -8.87 39.31 2.59
C ALA A 12 -9.63 38.20 3.34
N LEU A 13 -10.93 38.40 3.61
CA LEU A 13 -11.79 37.41 4.27
C LEU A 13 -12.13 36.23 3.34
N LEU A 14 -12.31 36.48 2.03
CA LEU A 14 -12.60 35.44 1.03
C LEU A 14 -11.37 34.58 0.68
N CYS A 15 -10.16 35.10 0.86
CA CYS A 15 -8.91 34.35 0.67
C CYS A 15 -8.53 33.45 1.85
N HIS A 16 -9.31 33.45 2.94
CA HIS A 16 -9.12 32.52 4.06
C HIS A 16 -9.78 31.16 3.77
N THR A 17 -9.48 30.56 2.62
CA THR A 17 -9.82 29.16 2.35
C THR A 17 -8.90 28.29 3.21
N GLY A 18 -9.35 27.97 4.42
CA GLY A 18 -8.66 27.01 5.28
C GLY A 18 -8.44 25.70 4.52
N SER A 19 -7.27 25.09 4.70
CA SER A 19 -7.01 23.74 4.21
C SER A 19 -7.99 22.79 4.88
N LEU A 20 -9.09 22.48 4.20
CA LEU A 20 -9.96 21.38 4.56
C LEU A 20 -9.15 20.10 4.33
N MET A 21 -8.54 19.59 5.41
CA MET A 21 -7.98 18.24 5.44
C MET A 21 -9.12 17.22 5.45
N ALA A 22 -9.85 17.14 4.34
CA ALA A 22 -10.88 16.13 4.15
C ALA A 22 -10.18 14.78 3.91
N HIS A 23 -10.09 13.94 4.94
CA HIS A 23 -9.73 12.54 4.74
C HIS A 23 -11.01 11.78 4.31
N CYS A 24 -11.07 11.33 3.06
CA CYS A 24 -12.32 10.74 2.55
C CYS A 24 -12.76 9.46 3.27
N GLN A 25 -11.88 8.78 4.05
CA GLN A 25 -12.15 7.62 4.93
C GLN A 25 -13.24 6.65 4.45
N MET A 26 -13.40 6.52 3.13
CA MET A 26 -14.47 5.73 2.54
C MET A 26 -14.09 4.27 2.75
N PRO A 27 -14.94 3.47 3.42
CA PRO A 27 -14.64 2.06 3.64
C PRO A 27 -14.72 1.32 2.30
N CYS A 28 -13.60 1.28 1.57
CA CYS A 28 -13.52 0.64 0.26
C CYS A 28 -13.35 -0.89 0.36
N GLY A 29 -13.19 -1.44 1.57
CA GLY A 29 -13.04 -2.88 1.82
C GLY A 29 -11.73 -3.48 1.27
N ILE A 30 -10.80 -2.65 0.78
CA ILE A 30 -9.50 -3.07 0.26
C ILE A 30 -8.48 -2.88 1.37
N TYR A 31 -8.02 -3.98 1.95
CA TYR A 31 -7.06 -4.00 3.05
C TYR A 31 -5.73 -4.56 2.58
N HIS A 32 -4.65 -3.83 2.80
CA HIS A 32 -3.28 -4.33 2.60
C HIS A 32 -2.58 -4.26 3.95
N ASP A 33 -2.96 -5.17 4.84
CA ASP A 33 -2.51 -5.17 6.23
C ASP A 33 -0.97 -5.18 6.32
N GLU A 34 -0.28 -5.90 5.43
CA GLU A 34 1.18 -5.92 5.35
C GLU A 34 1.81 -4.54 5.12
N LEU A 35 1.19 -3.67 4.32
CA LEU A 35 1.71 -2.32 4.09
C LEU A 35 1.61 -1.47 5.37
N VAL A 36 0.46 -1.56 6.05
CA VAL A 36 0.25 -0.87 7.33
C VAL A 36 1.19 -1.44 8.39
N PHE A 37 1.41 -2.75 8.39
CA PHE A 37 2.32 -3.41 9.32
C PHE A 37 3.75 -2.94 9.13
N ASN A 38 4.27 -3.02 7.91
CA ASN A 38 5.61 -2.56 7.59
C ASN A 38 5.80 -1.06 7.87
N GLN A 39 4.76 -0.26 7.64
CA GLN A 39 4.80 1.17 7.94
C GLN A 39 4.92 1.44 9.45
N ILE A 40 4.15 0.73 10.28
CA ILE A 40 4.27 0.83 11.75
C ILE A 40 5.63 0.30 12.21
N ASP A 41 6.10 -0.83 11.68
CA ASP A 41 7.43 -1.39 11.98
C ASP A 41 8.54 -0.34 11.69
N GLN A 42 8.47 0.34 10.54
CA GLN A 42 9.40 1.42 10.20
C GLN A 42 9.34 2.60 11.19
N TYR A 43 8.15 2.98 11.66
CA TYR A 43 8.03 4.04 12.67
C TYR A 43 8.58 3.60 14.02
N ILE A 44 8.41 2.33 14.42
CA ILE A 44 9.03 1.76 15.62
C ILE A 44 10.55 1.86 15.53
N GLU A 45 11.15 1.44 14.42
CA GLU A 45 12.60 1.58 14.18
C GLU A 45 13.06 3.04 14.23
N THR A 46 12.26 3.95 13.64
CA THR A 46 12.54 5.39 13.66
C THR A 46 12.55 5.94 15.09
N MET A 47 11.58 5.55 15.92
CA MET A 47 11.54 5.95 17.33
C MET A 47 12.69 5.33 18.13
N TYR A 48 13.01 4.06 17.90
CA TYR A 48 14.16 3.39 18.52
C TYR A 48 15.46 4.13 18.22
N LYS A 49 15.68 4.47 16.96
CA LYS A 49 16.84 5.26 16.53
C LYS A 49 16.84 6.63 17.19
N GLY A 50 15.71 7.33 17.19
CA GLY A 50 15.55 8.63 17.84
C GLY A 50 15.90 8.60 19.33
N ILE A 51 15.37 7.64 20.08
CA ILE A 51 15.68 7.46 21.51
C ILE A 51 17.16 7.15 21.72
N THR A 52 17.75 6.29 20.90
CA THR A 52 19.18 5.93 20.99
C THR A 52 20.06 7.17 20.80
N GLU A 53 19.76 8.02 19.81
CA GLU A 53 20.49 9.27 19.58
C GLU A 53 20.29 10.28 20.71
N LEU A 54 19.08 10.35 21.29
CA LEU A 54 18.80 11.20 22.45
C LEU A 54 19.60 10.78 23.67
N ASN A 55 19.68 9.48 23.96
CA ASN A 55 20.46 8.94 25.09
C ASN A 55 21.97 9.16 24.93
N ASN A 56 22.47 9.15 23.69
CA ASN A 56 23.89 9.37 23.39
C ASN A 56 24.26 10.86 23.26
N SER A 57 23.28 11.77 23.27
CA SER A 57 23.53 13.19 23.06
C SER A 57 24.18 13.85 24.27
N LYS A 58 25.25 14.61 24.03
CA LYS A 58 25.92 15.43 25.05
C LYS A 58 25.25 16.79 25.28
N PHE A 59 24.39 17.21 24.35
CA PHE A 59 23.67 18.49 24.39
C PHE A 59 24.56 19.74 24.62
N SER A 60 25.83 19.70 24.21
CA SER A 60 26.85 20.67 24.63
C SER A 60 27.04 21.82 23.63
N THR A 61 26.95 21.53 22.32
CA THR A 61 27.12 22.54 21.26
C THR A 61 25.78 22.98 20.63
N PRO A 62 25.71 24.15 19.96
CA PRO A 62 24.52 24.54 19.20
C PRO A 62 24.09 23.50 18.16
N PHE A 63 25.06 22.86 17.50
CA PHE A 63 24.80 21.78 16.55
C PHE A 63 24.16 20.56 17.23
N GLU A 64 24.70 20.11 18.36
CA GLU A 64 24.15 19.00 19.12
C GLU A 64 22.74 19.30 19.65
N ARG A 65 22.49 20.52 20.15
CA ARG A 65 21.16 20.96 20.59
C ARG A 65 20.13 20.94 19.45
N ASN A 66 20.52 21.40 18.27
CA ASN A 66 19.65 21.35 17.09
C ASN A 66 19.28 19.90 16.73
N ASN A 67 20.24 18.98 16.77
CA ASN A 67 19.97 17.58 16.48
C ASN A 67 19.13 16.92 17.57
N PHE A 68 19.36 17.23 18.85
CA PHE A 68 18.52 16.76 19.94
C PHE A 68 17.05 17.14 19.73
N ILE A 69 16.78 18.41 19.43
CA ILE A 69 15.41 18.90 19.16
C ILE A 69 14.80 18.19 17.95
N ARG A 70 15.58 17.92 16.90
CA ARG A 70 15.12 17.17 15.73
C ARG A 70 14.75 15.73 16.08
N TRP A 71 15.54 15.05 16.90
CA TRP A 71 15.25 13.67 17.32
C TRP A 71 14.01 13.60 18.23
N VAL A 72 13.82 14.57 19.12
CA VAL A 72 12.56 14.70 19.89
C VAL A 72 11.38 14.84 18.93
N LYS A 73 11.45 15.79 17.98
CA LYS A 73 10.37 16.03 17.02
C LYS A 73 10.10 14.82 16.12
N LEU A 74 11.14 14.12 15.65
CA LEU A 74 11.01 12.95 14.80
C LEU A 74 10.30 11.81 15.53
N LYS A 75 10.71 11.51 16.77
CA LYS A 75 10.08 10.49 17.61
C LYS A 75 8.61 10.79 17.86
N ASP A 76 8.29 12.04 18.16
CA ASP A 76 6.92 12.46 18.44
C ASP A 76 6.05 12.38 17.19
N SER A 77 6.57 12.83 16.04
CA SER A 77 5.89 12.70 14.76
C SER A 77 5.66 11.23 14.37
N ALA A 78 6.66 10.35 14.54
CA ALA A 78 6.49 8.92 14.27
C ALA A 78 5.44 8.28 15.19
N SER A 79 5.42 8.69 16.46
CA SER A 79 4.38 8.24 17.41
C SER A 79 2.98 8.68 16.98
N ASP A 80 2.84 9.91 16.47
CA ASP A 80 1.58 10.42 15.93
C ASP A 80 1.10 9.65 14.70
N GLU A 81 2.00 9.33 13.78
CA GLU A 81 1.64 8.54 12.59
C GLU A 81 1.15 7.14 12.97
N ILE A 82 1.81 6.47 13.93
CA ILE A 82 1.32 5.18 14.43
C ILE A 82 -0.05 5.34 15.10
N ALA A 83 -0.24 6.36 15.93
CA ALA A 83 -1.53 6.60 16.60
C ALA A 83 -2.67 6.84 15.58
N ASN A 84 -2.37 7.56 14.51
CA ASN A 84 -3.28 7.77 13.39
C ASN A 84 -3.61 6.46 12.68
N LEU A 85 -2.63 5.59 12.42
CA LEU A 85 -2.86 4.28 11.81
C LEU A 85 -3.69 3.37 12.73
N ILE A 86 -3.36 3.28 14.02
CA ILE A 86 -4.15 2.52 15.01
C ILE A 86 -5.61 3.00 15.00
N THR A 87 -5.81 4.31 15.04
CA THR A 87 -7.16 4.89 15.12
C THR A 87 -7.92 4.74 13.80
N ALA A 88 -7.36 5.22 12.70
CA ALA A 88 -8.06 5.34 11.43
C ALA A 88 -8.17 4.00 10.69
N TYR A 89 -7.16 3.14 10.78
CA TYR A 89 -7.17 1.84 10.11
C TYR A 89 -7.78 0.77 11.01
N PHE A 90 -7.25 0.57 12.21
CA PHE A 90 -7.69 -0.55 13.03
C PHE A 90 -9.01 -0.28 13.76
N LEU A 91 -9.10 0.79 14.54
CA LEU A 91 -10.30 1.08 15.34
C LEU A 91 -11.51 1.42 14.45
N GLN A 92 -11.33 2.24 13.42
CA GLN A 92 -12.44 2.71 12.58
C GLN A 92 -12.82 1.74 11.46
N GLN A 93 -11.87 0.98 10.89
CA GLN A 93 -12.15 0.16 9.70
C GLN A 93 -12.05 -1.36 9.92
N LYS A 94 -11.18 -1.85 10.82
CA LYS A 94 -10.93 -3.30 10.97
C LYS A 94 -11.68 -3.93 12.14
N ILE A 95 -11.68 -3.28 13.30
CA ILE A 95 -12.33 -3.81 14.50
C ILE A 95 -13.82 -3.51 14.41
N LYS A 96 -14.61 -4.54 14.13
CA LYS A 96 -16.06 -4.40 14.10
C LYS A 96 -16.64 -4.44 15.52
N PRO A 97 -17.74 -3.72 15.78
CA PRO A 97 -18.48 -3.90 17.01
C PRO A 97 -19.10 -5.31 17.07
N ALA A 98 -19.27 -5.84 18.28
CA ALA A 98 -19.96 -7.10 18.57
C ALA A 98 -19.32 -8.39 18.01
N GLU A 99 -18.03 -8.38 17.61
CA GLU A 99 -17.26 -9.61 17.44
C GLU A 99 -16.78 -10.12 18.82
N ALA A 100 -16.64 -11.44 18.98
CA ALA A 100 -16.26 -12.03 20.26
C ALA A 100 -14.89 -11.55 20.76
N ASP A 101 -13.98 -11.21 19.84
CA ASP A 101 -12.63 -10.72 20.14
C ASP A 101 -12.50 -9.20 20.08
N THR A 102 -13.57 -8.45 19.77
CA THR A 102 -13.58 -6.98 19.79
C THR A 102 -13.01 -6.41 21.10
N PRO A 103 -13.41 -6.86 22.31
CA PRO A 103 -12.87 -6.30 23.55
C PRO A 103 -11.36 -6.49 23.66
N LYS A 104 -10.84 -7.66 23.27
CA LYS A 104 -9.41 -7.97 23.31
C LYS A 104 -8.62 -7.05 22.38
N ARG A 105 -9.08 -6.87 21.14
CA ARG A 105 -8.45 -5.98 20.15
C ARG A 105 -8.48 -4.52 20.60
N LEU A 106 -9.60 -4.06 21.18
CA LEU A 106 -9.74 -2.69 21.69
C LEU A 106 -8.80 -2.40 22.86
N ILE A 107 -8.68 -3.33 23.82
CA ILE A 107 -7.77 -3.19 24.97
C ILE A 107 -6.32 -3.08 24.49
N SER A 108 -5.92 -3.94 23.56
CA SER A 108 -4.57 -3.93 22.98
C SER A 108 -4.30 -2.62 22.21
N ALA A 109 -5.23 -2.18 21.36
CA ALA A 109 -5.13 -0.90 20.65
C ALA A 109 -5.02 0.30 21.60
N HIS A 110 -5.84 0.33 22.66
CA HIS A 110 -5.78 1.39 23.67
C HIS A 110 -4.45 1.38 24.43
N LYS A 111 -3.95 0.21 24.82
CA LYS A 111 -2.64 0.06 25.48
C LYS A 111 -1.52 0.64 24.62
N MET A 112 -1.49 0.30 23.33
CA MET A 112 -0.52 0.85 22.37
C MET A 112 -0.62 2.37 22.26
N LEU A 113 -1.83 2.94 22.14
CA LEU A 113 -2.02 4.41 22.10
C LEU A 113 -1.50 5.10 23.37
N PHE A 114 -1.72 4.49 24.53
CA PHE A 114 -1.20 4.98 25.80
C PHE A 114 0.35 4.92 25.83
N GLU A 115 0.93 3.80 25.41
CA GLU A 115 2.38 3.61 25.34
C GLU A 115 3.05 4.60 24.38
N LEU A 116 2.44 4.93 23.23
CA LEU A 116 2.94 5.98 22.32
C LEU A 116 3.05 7.33 23.03
N THR A 117 2.04 7.71 23.82
CA THR A 117 2.08 8.95 24.61
C THR A 117 3.23 8.93 25.61
N ALA A 118 3.46 7.78 26.24
CA ALA A 118 4.54 7.59 27.19
C ALA A 118 5.93 7.64 26.51
N ILE A 119 6.06 7.05 25.32
CA ILE A 119 7.26 7.12 24.46
C ILE A 119 7.57 8.57 24.07
N LYS A 120 6.56 9.39 23.75
CA LYS A 120 6.76 10.82 23.46
C LYS A 120 7.44 11.56 24.61
N GLN A 121 7.04 11.24 25.83
CA GLN A 121 7.50 11.93 27.04
C GLN A 121 8.86 11.46 27.55
N ASN A 122 9.40 10.34 27.05
CA ASN A 122 10.55 9.66 27.64
C ASN A 122 11.61 9.26 26.61
N VAL A 123 12.78 8.83 27.11
CA VAL A 123 13.92 8.32 26.32
C VAL A 123 14.37 6.93 26.78
N ASN A 124 13.48 6.18 27.44
CA ASN A 124 13.78 4.81 27.86
C ASN A 124 13.46 3.82 26.74
N ILE A 125 14.50 3.14 26.22
CA ILE A 125 14.38 2.14 25.14
C ILE A 125 13.38 1.04 25.50
N LYS A 126 13.27 0.65 26.77
CA LYS A 126 12.34 -0.39 27.22
C LYS A 126 10.88 -0.11 26.88
N MET A 127 10.51 1.16 26.74
CA MET A 127 9.15 1.55 26.35
C MET A 127 8.88 1.21 24.88
N ILE A 128 9.89 1.31 24.01
CA ILE A 128 9.81 0.87 22.61
C ILE A 128 9.71 -0.65 22.55
N GLU A 129 10.51 -1.37 23.34
CA GLU A 129 10.45 -2.84 23.41
C GLU A 129 9.07 -3.32 23.84
N THR A 130 8.50 -2.72 24.90
CA THR A 130 7.16 -3.05 25.38
C THR A 130 6.09 -2.79 24.33
N PHE A 131 6.19 -1.66 23.62
CA PHE A 131 5.30 -1.31 22.53
C PHE A 131 5.43 -2.30 21.35
N ALA A 132 6.66 -2.65 20.98
CA ALA A 132 6.94 -3.59 19.89
C ALA A 132 6.38 -4.99 20.20
N ASP A 133 6.53 -5.47 21.43
CA ASP A 133 5.94 -6.74 21.87
C ASP A 133 4.41 -6.72 21.80
N GLU A 134 3.76 -5.64 22.26
CA GLU A 134 2.31 -5.48 22.15
C GLU A 134 1.87 -5.40 20.68
N TRP A 135 2.64 -4.71 19.85
CA TRP A 135 2.39 -4.59 18.42
C TRP A 135 2.48 -5.94 17.69
N GLU A 136 3.47 -6.78 17.99
CA GLU A 136 3.55 -8.14 17.45
C GLU A 136 2.34 -8.99 17.84
N ASN A 137 1.95 -8.93 19.12
CA ASN A 137 0.74 -9.61 19.60
C ASN A 137 -0.52 -9.09 18.90
N PHE A 138 -0.60 -7.79 18.65
CA PHE A 138 -1.71 -7.16 17.94
C PHE A 138 -1.78 -7.61 16.48
N LYS A 139 -0.64 -7.65 15.76
CA LYS A 139 -0.56 -8.15 14.37
C LYS A 139 -1.12 -9.58 14.24
N GLN A 140 -0.86 -10.44 15.22
CA GLN A 140 -1.38 -11.81 15.23
C GLN A 140 -2.91 -11.87 15.33
N MET A 141 -3.56 -10.86 15.92
CA MET A 141 -5.03 -10.79 15.99
C MET A 141 -5.70 -10.51 14.64
N PHE A 142 -4.93 -10.05 13.64
CA PHE A 142 -5.40 -9.74 12.29
C PHE A 142 -4.79 -10.64 11.22
N HIS A 143 -3.95 -11.61 11.59
CA HIS A 143 -3.45 -12.61 10.65
C HIS A 143 -4.63 -13.44 10.14
N VAL A 144 -5.11 -13.09 8.95
CA VAL A 144 -6.12 -13.86 8.23
C VAL A 144 -5.40 -15.03 7.57
N ILE A 145 -5.59 -16.23 8.13
CA ILE A 145 -5.28 -17.48 7.42
C ILE A 145 -6.03 -17.42 6.07
N ASN A 146 -5.30 -17.40 4.96
CA ASN A 146 -5.80 -17.38 3.56
C ASN A 146 -6.22 -16.03 2.96
N TYR A 147 -5.67 -14.87 3.38
CA TYR A 147 -5.85 -13.65 2.58
C TYR A 147 -5.03 -13.70 1.28
N GLU A 148 -5.71 -13.81 0.14
CA GLU A 148 -5.08 -13.66 -1.17
C GLU A 148 -5.33 -12.25 -1.72
N CYS A 149 -4.25 -11.48 -1.93
CA CYS A 149 -4.32 -10.19 -2.60
C CYS A 149 -4.98 -10.34 -3.98
N GLN A 150 -6.05 -9.59 -4.23
CA GLN A 150 -6.78 -9.66 -5.51
C GLN A 150 -5.90 -9.32 -6.72
N ILE A 151 -4.92 -8.43 -6.55
CA ILE A 151 -3.95 -8.12 -7.59
C ILE A 151 -3.05 -9.33 -7.88
N ASP A 152 -2.64 -10.08 -6.86
CA ASP A 152 -1.82 -11.27 -7.05
C ASP A 152 -2.62 -12.41 -7.69
N LEU A 153 -3.90 -12.53 -7.35
CA LEU A 153 -4.83 -13.42 -8.04
C LEU A 153 -4.99 -13.05 -9.52
N ILE A 154 -5.15 -11.76 -9.84
CA ILE A 154 -5.25 -11.27 -11.21
C ILE A 154 -3.95 -11.51 -11.98
N LYS A 155 -2.80 -11.21 -11.38
CA LYS A 155 -1.48 -11.45 -11.98
C LYS A 155 -1.25 -12.95 -12.24
N ARG A 156 -1.64 -13.81 -11.31
CA ARG A 156 -1.55 -15.28 -11.46
C ARG A 156 -2.43 -15.75 -12.60
N ARG A 157 -3.71 -15.35 -12.64
CA ARG A 157 -4.64 -15.65 -13.74
C ARG A 157 -4.13 -15.15 -15.09
N LYS A 158 -3.52 -13.97 -15.15
CA LYS A 158 -2.90 -13.45 -16.39
C LYS A 158 -1.75 -14.35 -16.84
N ARG A 159 -0.83 -14.71 -15.94
CA ARG A 159 0.28 -15.61 -16.25
C ARG A 159 -0.20 -16.98 -16.72
N GLU A 160 -1.24 -17.54 -16.08
CA GLU A 160 -1.86 -18.81 -16.49
C GLU A 160 -2.45 -18.73 -17.90
N ARG A 161 -3.18 -17.64 -18.22
CA ARG A 161 -3.67 -17.41 -19.59
C ARG A 161 -2.54 -17.28 -20.59
N ASP A 162 -1.52 -16.48 -20.29
CA ASP A 162 -0.36 -16.28 -21.16
C ASP A 162 0.40 -17.60 -21.39
N PHE A 163 0.47 -18.46 -20.36
CA PHE A 163 1.07 -19.79 -20.46
C PHE A 163 0.25 -20.73 -21.34
N GLN A 164 -1.08 -20.77 -21.13
CA GLN A 164 -2.00 -21.57 -21.96
C GLN A 164 -1.97 -21.16 -23.43
N LEU A 165 -1.93 -19.85 -23.71
CA LEU A 165 -1.81 -19.33 -25.08
C LEU A 165 -0.49 -19.75 -25.73
N LYS A 166 0.62 -19.71 -24.98
CA LYS A 166 1.93 -20.18 -25.47
C LYS A 166 1.95 -21.68 -25.75
N ASP A 167 1.32 -22.48 -24.89
CA ASP A 167 1.23 -23.93 -25.11
C ASP A 167 0.32 -24.28 -26.30
N GLN A 168 -0.79 -23.56 -26.48
CA GLN A 168 -1.64 -23.69 -27.67
C GLN A 168 -0.92 -23.28 -28.96
N GLN A 169 -0.16 -22.19 -28.93
CA GLN A 169 0.68 -21.76 -30.06
C GLN A 169 1.72 -22.82 -30.42
N LYS A 170 2.44 -23.36 -29.42
CA LYS A 170 3.40 -24.46 -29.65
C LYS A 170 2.76 -25.72 -30.20
N LEU A 171 1.50 -26.00 -29.86
CA LEU A 171 0.76 -27.16 -30.37
C LEU A 171 0.34 -26.93 -31.83
N ASN A 172 -0.14 -25.73 -32.15
CA ASN A 172 -0.51 -25.33 -33.51
C ASN A 172 0.72 -25.26 -34.43
N ASP A 173 1.86 -24.78 -33.93
CA ASP A 173 3.12 -24.74 -34.68
C ASP A 173 3.72 -26.15 -34.91
N LYS A 174 3.28 -27.16 -34.15
CA LYS A 174 3.68 -28.57 -34.30
C LYS A 174 2.74 -29.38 -35.19
N LEU A 175 1.57 -28.86 -35.55
CA LEU A 175 0.67 -29.52 -36.49
C LEU A 175 1.17 -29.23 -37.91
N PRO A 176 1.47 -30.25 -38.74
CA PRO A 176 1.78 -30.00 -40.14
C PRO A 176 0.54 -29.39 -40.80
N SER A 177 0.70 -28.31 -41.56
CA SER A 177 -0.34 -27.83 -42.46
C SER A 177 -0.76 -29.00 -43.34
N ALA A 178 -2.03 -29.42 -43.24
CA ALA A 178 -2.56 -30.52 -44.03
C ALA A 178 -2.45 -30.18 -45.52
N GLU A 179 -1.44 -30.74 -46.20
CA GLU A 179 -1.36 -30.77 -47.65
C GLU A 179 -2.48 -31.69 -48.17
N ASN A 180 -3.32 -31.16 -49.06
CA ASN A 180 -4.36 -31.93 -49.76
C ASN A 180 -3.71 -32.94 -50.72
N PRO A 181 -4.08 -34.23 -50.69
CA PRO A 181 -3.59 -35.19 -51.66
C PRO A 181 -4.36 -35.04 -52.99
N THR A 182 -3.59 -34.86 -54.06
CA THR A 182 -3.99 -34.85 -55.48
C THR A 182 -4.70 -36.12 -55.93
N SER A 183 -5.72 -36.00 -56.79
CA SER A 183 -6.13 -37.09 -57.68
C SER A 183 -6.80 -36.61 -58.97
N ASN A 184 -6.41 -37.26 -60.06
CA ASN A 184 -7.01 -37.39 -61.39
C ASN A 184 -6.77 -36.30 -62.45
N GLU A 185 -5.71 -36.57 -63.22
CA GLU A 185 -5.65 -36.37 -64.67
C GLU A 185 -6.87 -37.00 -65.36
N HIS A 186 -7.55 -36.22 -66.20
CA HIS A 186 -8.31 -36.73 -67.34
C HIS A 186 -7.76 -36.06 -68.60
N HIS A 187 -7.19 -36.89 -69.47
CA HIS A 187 -6.83 -36.58 -70.84
C HIS A 187 -8.07 -36.19 -71.65
N GLU A 188 -8.05 -35.03 -72.30
CA GLU A 188 -8.80 -34.79 -73.53
C GLU A 188 -7.81 -34.52 -74.66
N HIS A 189 -7.79 -35.46 -75.61
CA HIS A 189 -7.07 -35.36 -76.87
C HIS A 189 -8.05 -34.73 -77.86
N SER A 190 -7.86 -33.44 -78.17
CA SER A 190 -8.49 -32.80 -79.33
C SER A 190 -7.41 -32.67 -80.40
N SER A 191 -7.50 -33.49 -81.43
CA SER A 191 -6.89 -33.19 -82.72
C SER A 191 -7.63 -31.98 -83.31
N ASP A 192 -6.89 -31.06 -83.90
CA ASP A 192 -7.04 -30.71 -85.32
C ASP A 192 -6.13 -29.52 -85.63
N ASP A 193 -5.12 -29.83 -86.45
CA ASP A 193 -4.53 -29.04 -87.52
C ASP A 193 -4.43 -27.51 -87.38
N HIS A 194 -3.16 -27.07 -87.29
CA HIS A 194 -2.46 -26.18 -88.24
C HIS A 194 -3.25 -24.97 -88.80
N GLU A 195 -2.76 -23.73 -88.88
CA GLU A 195 -1.43 -23.14 -88.81
C GLU A 195 -1.60 -21.64 -89.17
N HIS A 196 -0.74 -20.79 -88.61
CA HIS A 196 -0.34 -19.44 -89.06
C HIS A 196 -1.37 -18.31 -89.36
N THR A 197 -1.31 -17.32 -88.45
CA THR A 197 -1.23 -15.85 -88.66
C THR A 197 -2.06 -15.20 -89.77
N HIS A 198 -3.14 -14.53 -89.35
CA HIS A 198 -3.24 -13.06 -89.35
C HIS A 198 -4.31 -12.58 -88.36
#